data_AF-A0A7S4VRE0-F1
#
_entry.id   AF-A0A7S4VRE0-F1
#
_cell.length_a   1.000
_cell.length_b   1.000
_cell.length_c   1.000
_cell.angle_alpha   90.00
_cell.angle_beta   90.00
_cell.angle_gamma   90.00
#
_symmetry.space_group_name_H-M   'P 1'
#
loop_
_entity.id
_entity.type
_entity.pdbx_description
1 polymer ?
#
loop_
_entity_poly.entity_id
_entity_poly.type
_entity_poly.pdbx_seq_one_letter_code
_entity_poly.pdbx_strand_id
1 'polypeptide(L)'
;TQQSLLAQYRPDLMHLPTTNGEHCTGDGIKMGEAIGGKSIDLEWVQVHPTGLVKPDDPDAKIKFLAAEALRGVGGLVLDANGKRFANELGRRDYVTGEMWKNKPPFRLVLNKAASDEIAWHCKHYTGRGVMKFYES
;
A
#
# COMPACT_ATOMS: atom_id res chain seq x y z
N THR A 1 8.97 5.62 -17.88
CA THR A 1 9.95 5.90 -18.95
C THR A 1 10.26 4.62 -19.71
N GLN A 2 10.87 4.69 -20.90
CA GLN A 2 11.22 3.50 -21.69
C GLN A 2 12.21 2.54 -20.97
N GLN A 3 12.95 3.04 -19.98
CA GLN A 3 13.91 2.25 -19.17
C GLN A 3 13.36 1.83 -17.79
N SER A 4 12.04 1.84 -17.61
CA SER A 4 11.43 1.40 -16.35
C SER A 4 11.52 -0.11 -16.23
N LEU A 5 12.17 -0.61 -15.17
CA LEU A 5 12.19 -2.04 -14.87
C LEU A 5 10.76 -2.56 -14.62
N LEU A 6 9.91 -1.77 -13.95
CA LEU A 6 8.51 -2.16 -13.75
C LEU A 6 7.77 -2.32 -15.08
N ALA A 7 7.97 -1.41 -16.04
CA ALA A 7 7.36 -1.53 -17.37
C ALA A 7 7.87 -2.74 -18.16
N GLN A 8 9.10 -3.19 -17.92
CA GLN A 8 9.69 -4.35 -18.60
C GLN A 8 9.20 -5.68 -18.00
N TYR A 9 9.20 -5.80 -16.67
CA TYR A 9 8.95 -7.07 -15.98
C TYR A 9 7.50 -7.24 -15.50
N ARG A 10 6.80 -6.15 -15.18
CA ARG A 10 5.41 -6.14 -14.68
C ARG A 10 4.60 -4.95 -15.22
N PRO A 11 4.44 -4.85 -16.55
CA PRO A 11 3.69 -3.75 -17.18
C PRO A 11 2.24 -3.68 -16.69
N ASP A 12 1.67 -4.81 -16.26
CA ASP A 12 0.34 -4.90 -15.67
C ASP A 12 0.18 -4.05 -14.40
N LEU A 13 1.25 -3.78 -13.65
CA LEU A 13 1.22 -2.99 -12.42
C LEU A 13 1.43 -1.48 -12.63
N MET A 14 1.78 -1.04 -13.85
CA MET A 14 2.14 0.37 -14.13
C MET A 14 1.02 1.39 -13.85
N HIS A 15 -0.22 0.93 -13.82
CA HIS A 15 -1.38 1.78 -13.54
C HIS A 15 -1.54 2.08 -12.04
N LEU A 16 -0.93 1.28 -11.16
CA LEU A 16 -1.03 1.44 -9.72
C LEU A 16 -0.18 2.63 -9.23
N PRO A 17 -0.61 3.32 -8.15
CA PRO A 17 0.26 4.26 -7.46
C PRO A 17 1.36 3.51 -6.68
N THR A 18 2.36 4.25 -6.20
CA THR A 18 3.50 3.71 -5.46
C THR A 18 3.64 4.33 -4.08
N THR A 19 4.27 3.63 -3.15
CA THR A 19 4.69 4.21 -1.85
C THR A 19 6.16 4.60 -1.83
N ASN A 20 6.87 4.34 -2.93
CA ASN A 20 8.28 4.68 -3.08
C ASN A 20 8.45 6.16 -3.43
N GLY A 21 9.61 6.72 -3.06
CA GLY A 21 10.02 8.04 -3.54
C GLY A 21 10.44 7.98 -5.02
N GLU A 22 10.49 9.15 -5.66
CA GLU A 22 10.86 9.28 -7.09
C GLU A 22 12.26 8.76 -7.42
N HIS A 23 13.13 8.64 -6.42
CA HIS A 23 14.51 8.15 -6.53
C HIS A 23 14.60 6.61 -6.62
N CYS A 24 13.50 5.87 -6.44
CA CYS A 24 13.51 4.40 -6.55
C CYS A 24 13.40 3.94 -8.02
N THR A 25 14.44 4.22 -8.81
CA THR A 25 14.48 4.04 -10.29
C THR A 25 15.18 2.77 -10.77
N GLY A 26 15.77 2.00 -9.85
CA GLY A 26 16.47 0.74 -10.16
C GLY A 26 17.89 0.91 -10.70
N ASP A 27 18.52 2.06 -10.47
CA ASP A 27 19.81 2.41 -11.08
C ASP A 27 20.93 1.42 -10.72
N GLY A 28 20.96 0.93 -9.48
CA GLY A 28 21.91 -0.10 -9.06
C GLY A 28 21.78 -1.42 -9.82
N ILE A 29 20.55 -1.87 -10.07
CA ILE A 29 20.26 -3.09 -10.85
C ILE A 29 20.76 -2.90 -12.29
N LYS A 30 20.40 -1.77 -12.91
CA LYS A 30 20.80 -1.44 -14.28
C LYS A 30 22.32 -1.36 -14.45
N MET A 31 23.01 -0.73 -13.49
CA MET A 31 24.48 -0.66 -13.50
C MET A 31 25.11 -2.04 -13.39
N GLY A 32 24.57 -2.91 -12.52
CA GLY A 32 25.03 -4.29 -12.38
C GLY A 32 24.86 -5.10 -13.67
N GLU A 33 23.70 -5.01 -14.31
CA GLU A 33 23.42 -5.68 -15.59
C GLU A 33 24.34 -5.16 -16.72
N ALA A 34 24.61 -3.85 -16.75
CA ALA A 34 25.47 -3.24 -17.76
C ALA A 34 26.92 -3.75 -17.72
N ILE A 35 27.41 -4.24 -16.57
CA ILE A 35 28.74 -4.84 -16.42
C ILE A 35 28.73 -6.37 -16.45
N GLY A 36 27.63 -6.98 -16.93
CA GLY A 36 27.48 -8.43 -17.07
C GLY A 36 26.95 -9.16 -15.84
N GLY A 37 26.50 -8.42 -14.81
CA GLY A 37 25.76 -8.98 -13.70
C GLY A 37 24.43 -9.59 -14.16
N LYS A 38 24.00 -10.67 -13.49
CA LYS A 38 22.72 -11.32 -13.77
C LYS A 38 21.73 -10.99 -12.65
N SER A 39 20.54 -10.57 -13.04
CA SER A 39 19.41 -10.41 -12.15
C SER A 39 18.60 -11.70 -12.07
N ILE A 40 17.93 -11.90 -10.94
CA ILE A 40 16.92 -12.95 -10.75
C ILE A 40 15.67 -12.29 -10.17
N ASP A 41 14.52 -12.92 -10.42
CA ASP A 41 13.25 -12.61 -9.75
C ASP A 41 12.73 -11.16 -9.94
N LEU A 42 13.11 -10.47 -11.02
CA LEU A 42 12.66 -9.09 -11.29
C LEU A 42 11.15 -8.98 -11.58
N GLU A 43 10.50 -10.10 -11.92
CA GLU A 43 9.05 -10.22 -12.07
C GLU A 43 8.29 -10.21 -10.73
N TRP A 44 8.98 -10.46 -9.61
CA TRP A 44 8.38 -10.55 -8.27
C TRP A 44 8.27 -9.17 -7.61
N VAL A 45 7.29 -8.41 -8.08
CA VAL A 45 6.97 -7.09 -7.52
C VAL A 45 5.84 -7.20 -6.48
N GLN A 46 6.13 -6.76 -5.26
CA GLN A 46 5.14 -6.72 -4.18
C GLN A 46 4.25 -5.48 -4.29
N VAL A 47 2.93 -5.69 -4.29
CA VAL A 47 1.93 -4.63 -4.15
C VAL A 47 1.42 -4.60 -2.71
N HIS A 48 1.62 -3.48 -2.03
CA HIS A 48 1.16 -3.33 -0.65
C HIS A 48 -0.33 -2.97 -0.61
N PRO A 49 -1.16 -3.63 0.22
CA PRO A 49 -2.62 -3.45 0.20
C PRO A 49 -3.08 -2.08 0.71
N THR A 50 -2.35 -1.47 1.65
CA THR A 50 -2.79 -0.27 2.38
C THR A 50 -1.98 0.99 2.07
N GLY A 51 -1.98 1.43 0.82
CA GLY A 51 -1.60 2.80 0.46
C GLY A 51 -2.73 3.77 0.77
N LEU A 52 -2.49 4.76 1.63
CA LEU A 52 -3.51 5.71 2.08
C LEU A 52 -3.85 6.72 0.99
N VAL A 53 -5.15 6.79 0.68
CA VAL A 53 -5.72 7.79 -0.23
C VAL A 53 -5.95 9.08 0.56
N LYS A 54 -5.33 10.17 0.13
CA LYS A 54 -5.57 11.49 0.70
C LYS A 54 -6.84 12.08 0.07
N PRO A 55 -7.86 12.47 0.84
CA PRO A 55 -9.14 12.90 0.26
C PRO A 55 -9.06 14.13 -0.64
N ASP A 56 -8.08 15.01 -0.43
CA ASP A 56 -7.87 16.23 -1.25
C ASP A 56 -7.01 15.98 -2.51
N ASP A 57 -6.33 14.83 -2.60
CA ASP A 57 -5.60 14.38 -3.78
C ASP A 57 -5.70 12.84 -3.92
N PRO A 58 -6.89 12.34 -4.30
CA PRO A 58 -7.16 10.91 -4.35
C PRO A 58 -6.36 10.19 -5.44
N ASP A 59 -5.92 10.91 -6.49
CA ASP A 59 -5.22 10.37 -7.65
C ASP A 59 -3.69 10.52 -7.57
N ALA A 60 -3.16 11.06 -6.46
CA ALA A 60 -1.72 11.18 -6.22
C ALA A 60 -0.97 9.89 -6.60
N LYS A 61 0.08 10.00 -7.43
CA LYS A 61 0.87 8.84 -7.85
C LYS A 61 1.68 8.23 -6.70
N ILE A 62 2.04 9.03 -5.71
CA ILE A 62 2.75 8.60 -4.51
C ILE A 62 1.75 8.58 -3.35
N LYS A 63 1.62 7.44 -2.65
CA LYS A 63 0.75 7.28 -1.49
C LYS A 63 1.56 7.15 -0.21
N PHE A 64 1.03 7.70 0.88
CA PHE A 64 1.54 7.40 2.21
C PHE A 64 1.18 5.97 2.58
N LEU A 65 2.15 5.21 3.07
CA LEU A 65 1.91 3.85 3.51
C LEU A 65 1.18 3.85 4.87
N ALA A 66 0.02 3.19 4.94
CA ALA A 66 -0.54 2.78 6.22
C ALA A 66 0.27 1.58 6.71
N ALA A 67 0.88 1.74 7.88
CA ALA A 67 1.69 0.70 8.50
C ALA A 67 0.87 -0.57 8.69
N GLU A 68 1.48 -1.71 8.36
CA GLU A 68 0.90 -3.04 8.58
C GLU A 68 0.55 -3.27 10.06
N ALA A 69 1.26 -2.60 10.97
CA ALA A 69 0.96 -2.56 12.40
C ALA A 69 -0.48 -2.13 12.71
N LEU A 70 -1.11 -1.24 11.90
CA LEU A 70 -2.52 -0.87 12.09
C LEU A 70 -3.46 -2.08 11.99
N ARG A 71 -3.20 -3.00 11.05
CA ARG A 71 -3.92 -4.28 10.95
C ARG A 71 -3.53 -5.20 12.11
N GLY A 72 -2.25 -5.22 12.46
CA GLY A 72 -1.68 -6.00 13.58
C GLY A 72 -2.37 -5.77 14.93
N VAL A 73 -2.68 -4.52 15.26
CA VAL A 73 -3.34 -4.14 16.53
C VAL A 73 -4.86 -4.33 16.52
N GLY A 74 -5.43 -4.95 15.47
CA GLY A 74 -6.87 -5.21 15.35
C GLY A 74 -7.61 -4.31 14.36
N GLY A 75 -6.90 -3.60 13.49
CA GLY A 75 -7.52 -2.86 12.39
C GLY A 75 -8.18 -3.77 11.37
N LEU A 76 -9.40 -3.42 10.96
CA LEU A 76 -10.22 -4.17 10.00
C LEU A 76 -10.23 -3.48 8.65
N VAL A 77 -10.24 -4.25 7.57
CA VAL A 77 -10.39 -3.71 6.21
C VAL A 77 -11.79 -4.03 5.70
N LEU A 78 -12.54 -2.98 5.36
CA LEU A 78 -13.92 -3.05 4.88
C LEU A 78 -14.01 -2.65 3.41
N ASP A 79 -14.91 -3.30 2.67
CA ASP A 79 -15.25 -2.95 1.29
C ASP A 79 -16.19 -1.71 1.22
N ALA A 80 -16.64 -1.39 0.00
CA ALA A 80 -17.59 -0.32 -0.25
C ALA A 80 -18.90 -0.44 0.55
N ASN A 81 -19.32 -1.68 0.88
CA ASN A 81 -20.56 -2.00 1.57
C ASN A 81 -20.37 -2.10 3.10
N GLY A 82 -19.17 -1.83 3.61
CA GLY A 82 -18.85 -1.95 5.04
C GLY A 82 -18.65 -3.39 5.51
N LYS A 83 -18.43 -4.35 4.60
CA LYS A 83 -18.20 -5.76 4.94
C LYS A 83 -16.71 -6.07 4.96
N ARG A 84 -16.30 -6.91 5.92
CA ARG A 84 -14.97 -7.54 5.91
C ARG A 84 -14.90 -8.52 4.73
N PHE A 85 -13.76 -8.59 4.09
CA PHE A 85 -13.55 -9.44 2.90
C PHE A 85 -12.24 -10.22 2.92
N ALA A 86 -11.36 -10.03 3.92
CA ALA A 86 -10.08 -10.72 4.02
C ALA A 86 -9.71 -10.98 5.47
N ASN A 87 -8.81 -11.94 5.71
CA ASN A 87 -8.02 -11.98 6.94
C ASN A 87 -6.92 -10.91 6.85
N GLU A 88 -7.02 -9.89 7.70
CA GLU A 88 -6.15 -8.70 7.66
C GLU A 88 -4.69 -9.01 8.00
N LEU A 89 -4.39 -10.14 8.64
CA LEU A 89 -3.03 -10.58 8.94
C LEU A 89 -2.45 -11.54 7.90
N GLY A 90 -3.18 -11.80 6.82
CA GLY A 90 -2.66 -12.56 5.69
C GLY A 90 -1.47 -11.84 5.01
N ARG A 91 -0.71 -12.59 4.21
CA ARG A 91 0.39 -12.02 3.43
C ARG A 91 -0.12 -10.93 2.47
N ARG A 92 0.77 -10.02 2.08
CA ARG A 92 0.43 -8.86 1.24
C ARG A 92 -0.16 -9.25 -0.11
N ASP A 93 0.36 -10.30 -0.75
CA ASP A 93 -0.17 -10.86 -2.00
C ASP A 93 -1.61 -11.36 -1.83
N TYR A 94 -1.89 -12.05 -0.72
CA TYR A 94 -3.24 -12.51 -0.38
C TYR A 94 -4.20 -11.32 -0.16
N VAL A 95 -3.85 -10.37 0.71
CA VAL A 95 -4.75 -9.25 1.03
C VAL A 95 -5.00 -8.37 -0.20
N THR A 96 -3.97 -8.07 -0.98
CA THR A 96 -4.10 -7.35 -2.25
C THR A 96 -4.97 -8.14 -3.25
N GLY A 97 -4.80 -9.46 -3.33
CA GLY A 97 -5.63 -10.34 -4.14
C GLY A 97 -7.10 -10.32 -3.77
N GLU A 98 -7.41 -10.32 -2.47
CA GLU A 98 -8.78 -10.18 -1.97
C GLU A 98 -9.35 -8.78 -2.27
N MET A 99 -8.52 -7.72 -2.21
CA MET A 99 -8.95 -6.38 -2.62
C MET A 99 -9.34 -6.33 -4.10
N TRP A 100 -8.60 -6.96 -5.01
CA TRP A 100 -8.96 -6.99 -6.43
C TRP A 100 -10.28 -7.70 -6.72
N LYS A 101 -10.72 -8.63 -5.86
CA LYS A 101 -12.00 -9.32 -5.98
C LYS A 101 -13.19 -8.51 -5.44
N ASN A 102 -12.92 -7.43 -4.70
CA ASN A 102 -13.93 -6.64 -3.98
C ASN A 102 -14.03 -5.22 -4.52
N LYS A 103 -15.06 -4.48 -4.07
CA LYS A 103 -15.36 -3.14 -4.59
C LYS A 103 -14.79 -2.04 -3.69
N PRO A 104 -14.02 -1.08 -4.25
CA PRO A 104 -13.61 0.12 -3.54
C PRO A 104 -14.80 1.09 -3.35
N PRO A 105 -14.72 2.08 -2.44
CA PRO A 105 -13.54 2.42 -1.62
C PRO A 105 -13.35 1.44 -0.46
N PHE A 106 -12.09 1.09 -0.21
CA PHE A 106 -11.69 0.29 0.94
C PHE A 106 -11.42 1.18 2.16
N ARG A 107 -11.78 0.70 3.35
CA ARG A 107 -11.63 1.44 4.60
C ARG A 107 -10.89 0.61 5.61
N LEU A 108 -9.75 1.11 6.09
CA LEU A 108 -9.07 0.57 7.27
C LEU A 108 -9.63 1.27 8.50
N VAL A 109 -10.30 0.51 9.37
CA VAL A 109 -10.96 1.03 10.58
C VAL A 109 -10.33 0.45 11.83
N LEU A 110 -10.23 1.27 12.87
CA LEU A 110 -9.72 0.89 14.19
C LEU A 110 -10.81 1.14 15.22
N ASN A 111 -10.97 0.22 16.16
CA ASN A 111 -11.74 0.49 17.36
C ASN A 111 -10.88 1.28 18.37
N LYS A 112 -11.49 1.67 19.50
CA LYS A 112 -10.77 2.45 20.53
C LYS A 112 -9.51 1.74 21.04
N ALA A 113 -9.62 0.46 21.41
CA ALA A 113 -8.49 -0.31 21.95
C ALA A 113 -7.30 -0.36 20.97
N ALA A 114 -7.55 -0.69 19.70
CA ALA A 114 -6.53 -0.72 18.66
C ALA A 114 -5.90 0.66 18.41
N SER A 115 -6.73 1.71 18.43
CA SER A 115 -6.25 3.09 18.23
C SER A 115 -5.41 3.60 19.41
N ASP A 116 -5.72 3.17 20.64
CA ASP A 116 -4.93 3.52 21.83
C ASP A 116 -3.56 2.83 21.79
N GLU A 117 -3.49 1.55 21.38
CA GLU A 117 -2.25 0.78 21.26
C GLU A 117 -1.27 1.39 20.25
N ILE A 118 -1.80 2.00 19.18
CA ILE A 118 -1.01 2.58 18.10
C ILE A 118 -1.15 4.12 17.99
N ALA A 119 -1.40 4.79 19.11
CA ALA A 119 -1.79 6.21 19.18
C ALA A 119 -0.86 7.17 18.40
N TRP A 120 0.46 6.92 18.39
CA TRP A 120 1.40 7.73 17.62
C TRP A 120 1.09 7.71 16.11
N HIS A 121 0.81 6.52 15.56
CA HIS A 121 0.45 6.39 14.14
C HIS A 121 -0.88 7.07 13.85
N CYS A 122 -1.88 6.89 14.73
CA CYS A 122 -3.16 7.56 14.59
C CYS A 122 -3.01 9.09 14.60
N LYS A 123 -2.21 9.65 15.52
CA LYS A 123 -1.88 11.09 15.55
C LYS A 123 -1.14 11.54 14.29
N HIS A 124 -0.18 10.75 13.82
CA HIS A 124 0.59 11.05 12.61
C HIS A 124 -0.29 11.09 11.37
N TYR A 125 -1.13 10.09 11.17
CA TYR A 125 -2.04 9.98 10.03
C TYR A 125 -3.16 11.02 10.07
N THR A 126 -3.67 11.36 11.26
CA THR A 126 -4.64 12.44 11.44
C THR A 126 -4.03 13.80 11.09
N GLY A 127 -2.81 14.08 11.56
CA GLY A 127 -2.09 15.31 11.23
C GLY A 127 -1.78 15.48 9.74
N ARG A 128 -1.79 14.39 8.96
CA ARG A 128 -1.64 14.39 7.49
C ARG A 128 -2.97 14.42 6.74
N GLY A 129 -4.11 14.41 7.43
CA GLY A 129 -5.44 14.41 6.81
C GLY A 129 -5.85 13.10 6.14
N VAL A 130 -5.17 11.98 6.45
CA VAL A 130 -5.44 10.65 5.87
C VAL A 130 -6.16 9.70 6.83
N MET A 131 -6.49 10.18 8.04
CA MET A 131 -7.28 9.46 9.05
C MET A 131 -8.28 10.42 9.68
N LYS A 132 -9.47 9.90 10.03
CA LYS A 132 -10.53 10.64 10.72
C LYS A 132 -10.96 9.89 11.97
N PHE A 133 -11.23 10.63 13.04
CA PHE A 133 -11.86 10.11 14.24
C PHE A 133 -13.38 10.37 14.18
N TYR A 134 -14.13 9.42 14.73
CA TYR A 134 -15.57 9.55 14.95
C TYR A 134 -15.81 9.36 16.44
N GLU A 135 -16.56 10.27 17.05
CA GLU A 135 -17.00 10.10 18.43
C GLU A 135 -18.00 8.94 18.49
N SER A 136 -17.88 8.13 19.55
CA SER A 136 -18.78 7.02 19.85
C SER A 136 -20.05 7.50 20.54
#